data_AF-A0A369TJW2-F1
#
_entry.id   AF-A0A369TJW2-F1
#
_cell.length_a   1.000
_cell.length_b   1.000
_cell.length_c   1.000
_cell.angle_alpha   90.00
_cell.angle_beta   90.00
_cell.angle_gamma   90.00
#
_symmetry.space_group_name_H-M   'P 1'
#
loop_
_entity.id
_entity.type
_entity.pdbx_description
1 polymer ?
#
loop_
_entity_poly.entity_id
_entity_poly.type
_entity_poly.pdbx_seq_one_letter_code
_entity_poly.pdbx_strand_id
1 'polypeptide(L)'
;MPKRLPFLKRAEPVAEPPVPGPPLGLLFFAACPLFLWVFHGSFIGLVAAALLLGLFATGLSMIRQGQRVQAAYDAAEVAYKPRFPRKIFGCVQIGLLVIVLAIPQFASLWVPFLVGMLAAGLGIAAFGPDPMRDKGTDNPEFVLRQRAAELIGATNAALDRMVADLSPLGDAELVRRTQAVQTAVMRLLRALSSDPSELRALRKPLMKFLQMLNFEVDRLVDSWEGEEAPQARTRYVAKLDALARAFEKRARKRRDSETRDAFELETDLLLDRMTHESAA
;
A
#
# COMPACT_ATOMS: atom_id res chain seq x y z
N MET A 1 -2.85 -19.55 -13.68
CA MET A 1 -3.53 -18.51 -12.87
C MET A 1 -3.68 -19.03 -11.43
N PRO A 2 -3.11 -18.40 -10.39
CA PRO A 2 -3.39 -18.85 -9.03
C PRO A 2 -4.77 -18.34 -8.58
N LYS A 3 -5.63 -19.28 -8.16
CA LYS A 3 -6.96 -19.07 -7.56
C LYS A 3 -6.86 -18.06 -6.42
N ARG A 4 -7.54 -16.91 -6.55
CA ARG A 4 -7.73 -15.95 -5.44
C ARG A 4 -8.67 -16.61 -4.43
N LEU A 5 -8.22 -16.75 -3.19
CA LEU A 5 -9.03 -17.27 -2.09
C LEU A 5 -9.94 -16.14 -1.53
N PRO A 6 -11.22 -16.43 -1.22
CA PRO A 6 -12.27 -15.42 -1.05
C PRO A 6 -12.24 -14.59 0.24
N PHE A 7 -11.25 -14.76 1.13
CA PHE A 7 -11.26 -14.22 2.49
C PHE A 7 -10.36 -12.99 2.74
N LEU A 8 -9.77 -12.41 1.69
CA LEU A 8 -8.87 -11.25 1.83
C LEU A 8 -9.60 -9.93 1.52
N LYS A 9 -10.00 -9.20 2.57
CA LYS A 9 -10.58 -7.85 2.50
C LYS A 9 -9.47 -6.79 2.38
N ARG A 10 -9.73 -5.74 1.59
CA ARG A 10 -8.78 -4.67 1.22
C ARG A 10 -8.58 -3.66 2.38
N ALA A 11 -7.33 -3.27 2.65
CA ALA A 11 -6.95 -2.35 3.72
C ALA A 11 -7.47 -0.90 3.53
N GLU A 12 -7.70 -0.20 4.65
CA GLU A 12 -8.21 1.18 4.74
C GLU A 12 -7.16 2.27 4.41
N PRO A 13 -7.58 3.49 4.01
CA PRO A 13 -6.68 4.55 3.55
C PRO A 13 -5.85 5.21 4.67
N VAL A 14 -4.56 5.42 4.39
CA VAL A 14 -3.58 6.09 5.27
C VAL A 14 -3.80 7.61 5.28
N ALA A 15 -3.59 8.25 6.43
CA ALA A 15 -3.73 9.69 6.64
C ALA A 15 -2.79 10.53 5.74
N GLU A 16 -3.29 11.65 5.22
CA GLU A 16 -2.55 12.52 4.29
C GLU A 16 -1.34 13.21 4.97
N PRO A 17 -0.15 13.19 4.35
CA PRO A 17 1.02 13.90 4.87
C PRO A 17 0.88 15.44 4.71
N PRO A 18 1.53 16.23 5.58
CA PRO A 18 1.51 17.68 5.51
C PRO A 18 2.24 18.19 4.26
N VAL A 19 1.62 19.17 3.59
CA VAL A 19 2.12 19.78 2.36
C VAL A 19 3.21 20.81 2.74
N PRO A 20 4.44 20.73 2.20
CA PRO A 20 5.40 21.82 2.36
C PRO A 20 4.90 23.07 1.60
N GLY A 21 4.95 24.26 2.20
CA GLY A 21 4.65 25.54 1.52
C GLY A 21 5.91 26.38 1.27
N PRO A 22 5.92 27.49 0.47
CA PRO A 22 4.97 28.03 -0.54
C PRO A 22 5.62 28.22 -1.96
N PRO A 23 4.86 28.61 -3.03
CA PRO A 23 4.72 30.03 -3.43
C PRO A 23 3.27 30.46 -3.78
N LEU A 24 2.28 29.61 -3.47
CA LEU A 24 0.87 29.89 -3.80
C LEU A 24 0.34 31.21 -3.22
N GLY A 25 0.86 31.61 -2.05
CA GLY A 25 0.51 32.89 -1.40
C GLY A 25 0.94 34.11 -2.22
N LEU A 26 2.14 34.09 -2.83
CA LEU A 26 2.62 35.15 -3.72
C LEU A 26 1.78 35.25 -5.00
N LEU A 27 1.34 34.10 -5.54
CA LEU A 27 0.47 34.09 -6.72
C LEU A 27 -0.94 34.64 -6.40
N PHE A 28 -1.40 34.49 -5.15
CA PHE A 28 -2.63 35.11 -4.68
C PHE A 28 -2.50 36.64 -4.58
N PHE A 29 -1.33 37.16 -4.16
CA PHE A 29 -1.04 38.59 -4.20
C PHE A 29 -1.00 39.16 -5.63
N ALA A 30 -0.59 38.36 -6.62
CA ALA A 30 -0.64 38.77 -8.03
C ALA A 30 -2.08 39.00 -8.55
N ALA A 31 -3.11 38.52 -7.85
CA ALA A 31 -4.52 38.82 -8.17
C ALA A 31 -4.98 40.21 -7.67
N CYS A 32 -4.19 40.89 -6.83
CA CYS A 32 -4.56 42.16 -6.21
C CYS A 32 -4.82 43.31 -7.23
N PRO A 33 -4.04 43.46 -8.32
CA PRO A 33 -4.33 44.46 -9.36
C PRO A 33 -5.66 44.19 -10.08
N LEU A 34 -6.04 42.92 -10.23
CA LEU A 34 -7.31 42.52 -10.86
C LEU A 34 -8.51 42.96 -10.01
N PHE A 35 -8.38 42.88 -8.68
CA PHE A 35 -9.37 43.39 -7.72
C PHE A 35 -9.54 44.91 -7.78
N LEU A 36 -8.48 45.67 -8.06
CA LEU A 36 -8.56 47.13 -8.20
C LEU A 36 -9.27 47.55 -9.50
N TRP A 37 -9.16 46.73 -10.55
CA TRP A 37 -9.82 46.99 -11.83
C TRP A 37 -11.34 46.82 -11.78
N VAL A 38 -11.85 45.99 -10.87
CA VAL A 38 -13.29 45.78 -10.57
C VAL A 38 -13.99 47.11 -10.18
N PHE A 39 -13.28 48.04 -9.53
CA PHE A 39 -13.86 49.28 -9.01
C PHE A 39 -13.90 50.45 -10.01
N HIS A 40 -13.29 50.32 -11.20
CA HIS A 40 -13.15 51.42 -12.17
C HIS A 40 -14.00 51.26 -13.44
N GLY A 41 -14.80 50.19 -13.58
CA GLY A 41 -15.44 49.79 -14.84
C GLY A 41 -16.98 49.89 -14.91
N SER A 42 -17.50 49.95 -16.13
CA SER A 42 -18.90 49.67 -16.49
C SER A 42 -19.37 48.30 -15.94
N PHE A 43 -20.68 48.10 -15.75
CA PHE A 43 -21.27 46.82 -15.29
C PHE A 43 -20.75 45.60 -16.09
N ILE A 44 -20.53 45.77 -17.40
CA ILE A 44 -19.96 44.72 -18.26
C ILE A 44 -18.51 44.39 -17.88
N GLY A 45 -17.71 45.41 -17.55
CA GLY A 45 -16.33 45.24 -17.07
C GLY A 45 -16.28 44.53 -15.71
N LEU A 46 -17.25 44.80 -14.83
CA LEU A 46 -17.39 44.11 -13.54
C LEU A 46 -17.63 42.61 -13.72
N VAL A 47 -18.57 42.23 -14.59
CA VAL A 47 -18.87 40.83 -14.89
C VAL A 47 -17.67 40.13 -15.53
N ALA A 48 -17.00 40.79 -16.48
CA ALA A 48 -15.79 40.25 -17.11
C ALA A 48 -14.64 40.06 -16.10
N ALA A 49 -14.42 41.02 -15.21
CA ALA A 49 -13.40 40.93 -14.16
C ALA A 49 -13.69 39.80 -13.18
N ALA A 50 -14.96 39.64 -12.75
CA ALA A 50 -15.37 38.55 -11.87
C ALA A 50 -15.16 37.17 -12.51
N LEU A 51 -15.49 37.03 -13.81
CA LEU A 51 -15.26 35.79 -14.55
C LEU A 51 -13.76 35.46 -14.68
N LEU A 52 -12.94 36.45 -15.03
CA LEU A 52 -11.49 36.27 -15.12
C LEU A 52 -10.90 35.91 -13.75
N LEU A 53 -11.34 36.56 -12.68
CA LEU A 53 -10.89 36.26 -11.32
C LEU A 53 -11.28 34.84 -10.90
N GLY A 54 -12.50 34.40 -11.23
CA GLY A 54 -12.95 33.02 -11.02
C GLY A 54 -12.12 32.00 -11.82
N LEU A 55 -11.78 32.32 -13.07
CA LEU A 55 -10.93 31.47 -13.91
C LEU A 55 -9.49 31.41 -13.37
N PHE A 56 -8.97 32.51 -12.83
CA PHE A 56 -7.67 32.53 -12.18
C PHE A 56 -7.68 31.68 -10.90
N ALA A 57 -8.67 31.89 -10.02
CA ALA A 57 -8.81 31.15 -8.76
C ALA A 57 -8.95 29.64 -8.97
N THR A 58 -9.68 29.20 -10.00
CA THR A 58 -9.80 27.78 -10.34
C THR A 58 -8.48 27.20 -10.83
N GLY A 59 -7.70 27.93 -11.63
CA GLY A 59 -6.33 27.55 -12.02
C GLY A 59 -5.40 27.37 -10.81
N LEU A 60 -5.43 28.31 -9.84
CA LEU A 60 -4.64 28.20 -8.60
C LEU A 60 -5.06 27.01 -7.75
N SER A 61 -6.36 26.77 -7.63
CA SER A 61 -6.90 25.62 -6.91
C SER A 61 -6.41 24.31 -7.51
N MET A 62 -6.37 24.20 -8.84
CA MET A 62 -5.80 23.04 -9.53
C MET A 62 -4.31 22.85 -9.23
N ILE A 63 -3.50 23.91 -9.27
CA ILE A 63 -2.07 23.84 -8.93
C ILE A 63 -1.91 23.38 -7.46
N ARG A 64 -2.69 23.94 -6.54
CA ARG A 64 -2.68 23.54 -5.12
C ARG A 64 -3.02 22.07 -4.93
N GLN A 65 -4.05 21.59 -5.61
CA GLN A 65 -4.41 20.17 -5.57
C GLN A 65 -3.31 19.29 -6.18
N GLY A 66 -2.69 19.72 -7.29
CA GLY A 66 -1.56 19.03 -7.90
C GLY A 66 -0.35 18.93 -6.96
N GLN A 67 -0.05 19.99 -6.20
CA GLN A 67 1.00 19.96 -5.17
C GLN A 67 0.68 18.98 -4.04
N ARG A 68 -0.58 18.89 -3.60
CA ARG A 68 -1.01 17.89 -2.60
C ARG A 68 -0.83 16.47 -3.11
N VAL A 69 -1.26 16.21 -4.33
CA VAL A 69 -1.11 14.89 -4.98
C VAL A 69 0.37 14.54 -5.12
N GLN A 70 1.21 15.50 -5.49
CA GLN A 70 2.65 15.26 -5.55
C GLN A 70 3.26 15.00 -4.18
N ALA A 71 2.89 15.75 -3.13
CA ALA A 71 3.39 15.49 -1.78
C ALA A 71 3.01 14.08 -1.29
N ALA A 72 1.80 13.61 -1.60
CA ALA A 72 1.39 12.24 -1.32
C ALA A 72 2.19 11.20 -2.14
N TYR A 73 2.46 11.49 -3.41
CA TYR A 73 3.31 10.65 -4.29
C TYR A 73 4.77 10.60 -3.80
N ASP A 74 5.31 11.70 -3.31
CA ASP A 74 6.68 11.81 -2.81
C ASP A 74 6.85 11.13 -1.44
N ALA A 75 5.85 11.26 -0.56
CA ALA A 75 5.84 10.61 0.75
C ALA A 75 5.60 9.09 0.68
N ALA A 76 4.84 8.62 -0.30
CA ALA A 76 4.58 7.19 -0.45
C ALA A 76 5.80 6.47 -1.04
N GLU A 77 6.17 5.32 -0.49
CA GLU A 77 7.17 4.43 -1.10
C GLU A 77 6.66 3.89 -2.46
N VAL A 78 5.35 3.71 -2.58
CA VAL A 78 4.67 3.27 -3.82
C VAL A 78 3.47 4.15 -4.12
N ALA A 79 3.45 4.70 -5.34
CA ALA A 79 2.38 5.55 -5.82
C ALA A 79 2.22 5.40 -7.33
N TYR A 80 0.97 5.37 -7.78
CA TYR A 80 0.65 5.43 -9.21
C TYR A 80 0.74 6.86 -9.71
N LYS A 81 1.04 7.02 -11.00
CA LYS A 81 0.99 8.34 -11.65
C LYS A 81 -0.41 8.96 -11.51
N PRO A 82 -0.52 10.28 -11.29
CA PRO A 82 -1.80 10.97 -11.28
C PRO A 82 -2.53 10.78 -12.62
N ARG A 83 -3.83 10.53 -12.56
CA ARG A 83 -4.68 10.37 -13.77
C ARG A 83 -4.78 11.64 -14.61
N PHE A 84 -4.61 12.81 -13.98
CA PHE A 84 -4.75 14.11 -14.63
C PHE A 84 -3.65 15.06 -14.15
N PRO A 85 -2.85 15.66 -15.05
CA PRO A 85 -1.75 16.57 -14.70
C PRO A 85 -2.30 17.95 -14.30
N ARG A 86 -2.70 18.10 -13.04
CA ARG A 86 -3.42 19.27 -12.54
C ARG A 86 -2.56 20.53 -12.53
N LYS A 87 -1.24 20.43 -12.29
CA LYS A 87 -0.35 21.60 -12.30
C LYS A 87 -0.15 22.14 -13.70
N ILE A 88 0.08 21.26 -14.68
CA ILE A 88 0.25 21.66 -16.08
C ILE A 88 -1.02 22.37 -16.58
N PHE A 89 -2.18 21.78 -16.33
CA PHE A 89 -3.45 22.38 -16.75
C PHE A 89 -3.70 23.74 -16.10
N GLY A 90 -3.47 23.86 -14.79
CA GLY A 90 -3.59 25.14 -14.09
C GLY A 90 -2.63 26.21 -14.62
N CYS A 91 -1.39 25.85 -14.96
CA CYS A 91 -0.42 26.79 -15.57
C CYS A 91 -0.83 27.22 -16.97
N VAL A 92 -1.34 26.30 -17.80
CA VAL A 92 -1.86 26.60 -19.14
C VAL A 92 -3.08 27.52 -19.05
N GLN A 93 -3.99 27.28 -18.10
CA GLN A 93 -5.17 28.11 -17.86
C GLN A 93 -4.78 29.54 -17.45
N ILE A 94 -3.78 29.70 -16.56
CA ILE A 94 -3.25 31.01 -16.17
C ILE A 94 -2.60 31.70 -17.38
N GLY A 95 -1.82 30.99 -18.19
CA GLY A 95 -1.24 31.52 -19.41
C GLY A 95 -2.31 32.05 -20.38
N LEU A 96 -3.38 31.27 -20.60
CA LEU A 96 -4.51 31.68 -21.44
C LEU A 96 -5.20 32.95 -20.90
N LEU A 97 -5.38 33.03 -19.58
CA LEU A 97 -5.94 34.21 -18.93
C LEU A 97 -5.05 35.45 -19.12
N VAL A 98 -3.72 35.29 -19.08
CA VAL A 98 -2.77 36.36 -19.38
C VAL A 98 -2.87 36.82 -20.83
N ILE A 99 -3.06 35.90 -21.80
CA ILE A 99 -3.32 36.28 -23.20
C ILE A 99 -4.56 37.16 -23.29
N VAL A 100 -5.68 36.73 -22.69
CA VAL A 100 -6.96 37.45 -22.74
C VAL A 100 -6.83 38.85 -22.13
N LEU A 101 -6.12 38.98 -21.01
CA LEU A 101 -5.87 40.28 -20.36
C LEU A 101 -4.93 41.19 -21.17
N ALA A 102 -4.01 40.63 -21.94
CA ALA A 102 -3.04 41.38 -22.73
C ALA A 102 -3.60 41.87 -24.07
N ILE A 103 -4.61 41.21 -24.66
CA ILE A 103 -5.19 41.59 -25.97
C ILE A 103 -5.55 43.09 -26.06
N PRO A 104 -6.26 43.71 -25.08
CA PRO A 104 -6.63 45.12 -25.18
C PRO A 104 -5.44 46.10 -25.08
N GLN A 105 -4.27 45.64 -24.65
CA GLN A 105 -3.10 46.47 -24.38
C GLN A 105 -2.15 46.59 -25.57
N PHE A 106 -2.31 45.74 -26.60
CA PHE A 106 -1.39 45.67 -27.72
C PHE A 106 -2.14 45.70 -29.06
N ALA A 107 -1.57 46.38 -30.06
CA ALA A 107 -2.14 46.45 -31.40
C ALA A 107 -1.98 45.14 -32.21
N SER A 108 -1.06 44.25 -31.81
CA SER A 108 -0.78 42.98 -32.47
C SER A 108 -1.06 41.80 -31.53
N LEU A 109 -1.64 40.72 -32.08
CA LEU A 109 -1.96 39.49 -31.37
C LEU A 109 -0.72 38.65 -31.00
N TRP A 110 0.43 38.90 -31.62
CA TRP A 110 1.65 38.14 -31.36
C TRP A 110 2.23 38.37 -29.96
N VAL A 111 2.14 39.62 -29.47
CA VAL A 111 2.68 39.99 -28.16
C VAL A 111 1.88 39.37 -27.00
N PRO A 112 0.53 39.47 -26.95
CA PRO A 112 -0.29 38.76 -25.96
C PRO A 112 -0.02 37.26 -25.91
N PHE A 113 0.12 36.62 -27.08
CA PHE A 113 0.39 35.19 -27.19
C PHE A 113 1.73 34.81 -26.55
N LEU A 114 2.82 35.52 -26.86
CA LEU A 114 4.14 35.28 -26.28
C LEU A 114 4.15 35.50 -24.76
N VAL A 115 3.53 36.57 -24.28
CA VAL A 115 3.47 36.87 -22.84
C VAL A 115 2.67 35.80 -22.09
N GLY A 116 1.58 35.30 -22.67
CA GLY A 116 0.81 34.20 -22.09
C GLY A 116 1.54 32.85 -22.08
N MET A 117 2.26 32.52 -23.17
CA MET A 117 3.14 31.34 -23.19
C MET A 117 4.24 31.44 -22.14
N LEU A 118 4.84 32.62 -22.00
CA LEU A 118 5.87 32.88 -21.00
C LEU A 118 5.31 32.72 -19.58
N ALA A 119 4.11 33.24 -19.31
CA ALA A 119 3.43 33.04 -18.02
C ALA A 119 3.15 31.55 -17.71
N ALA A 120 2.67 30.77 -18.69
CA ALA A 120 2.47 29.32 -18.51
C ALA A 120 3.81 28.59 -18.26
N GLY A 121 4.85 28.92 -19.01
CA GLY A 121 6.19 28.35 -18.87
C GLY A 121 6.82 28.65 -17.50
N LEU A 122 6.72 29.89 -17.03
CA LEU A 122 7.15 30.28 -15.68
C LEU A 122 6.35 29.57 -14.60
N GLY A 123 5.04 29.37 -14.80
CA GLY A 123 4.21 28.56 -13.91
C GLY A 123 4.74 27.13 -13.79
N ILE A 124 5.00 26.46 -14.93
CA ILE A 124 5.54 25.10 -14.95
C ILE A 124 6.93 25.05 -14.30
N ALA A 125 7.80 26.03 -14.59
CA ALA A 125 9.13 26.11 -14.01
C ALA A 125 9.10 26.31 -12.47
N ALA A 126 8.17 27.13 -11.97
CA ALA A 126 8.04 27.42 -10.54
C ALA A 126 7.40 26.27 -9.74
N PHE A 127 6.42 25.57 -10.31
CA PHE A 127 5.67 24.52 -9.60
C PHE A 127 6.12 23.09 -9.91
N GLY A 128 6.93 22.92 -10.95
CA GLY A 128 7.31 21.64 -11.52
C GLY A 128 6.16 20.95 -12.27
N PRO A 129 6.46 20.10 -13.26
CA PRO A 129 5.46 19.24 -13.90
C PRO A 129 4.94 18.18 -12.92
N ASP A 130 3.69 17.73 -13.11
CA ASP A 130 3.13 16.61 -12.34
C ASP A 130 3.95 15.31 -12.59
N PRO A 131 4.06 14.39 -11.59
CA PRO A 131 4.73 13.10 -11.79
C PRO A 131 4.10 12.30 -12.94
N MET A 132 4.91 11.82 -13.89
CA MET A 132 4.41 11.12 -15.09
C MET A 132 4.69 9.61 -15.10
N ARG A 133 5.36 9.09 -14.07
CA ARG A 133 5.75 7.68 -13.95
C ARG A 133 5.16 7.07 -12.69
N ASP A 134 5.02 5.76 -12.68
CA ASP A 134 4.67 5.02 -11.47
C ASP A 134 5.91 4.88 -10.57
N LYS A 135 5.72 5.03 -9.27
CA LYS A 135 6.79 4.92 -8.26
C LYS A 135 6.75 3.55 -7.60
N GLY A 136 7.89 2.87 -7.57
CA GLY A 136 8.10 1.66 -6.77
C GLY A 136 7.35 0.41 -7.22
N THR A 137 6.66 0.43 -8.38
CA THR A 137 5.99 -0.74 -8.96
C THR A 137 6.95 -1.77 -9.55
N ASP A 138 8.17 -1.34 -9.89
CA ASP A 138 9.18 -2.20 -10.54
C ASP A 138 10.22 -2.77 -9.55
N ASN A 139 10.13 -2.45 -8.24
CA ASN A 139 11.05 -3.01 -7.26
C ASN A 139 10.59 -4.42 -6.83
N PRO A 140 11.31 -5.50 -7.19
CA PRO A 140 10.94 -6.86 -6.85
C PRO A 140 10.86 -7.10 -5.33
N GLU A 141 11.67 -6.40 -4.53
CA GLU A 141 11.63 -6.52 -3.06
C GLU A 141 10.33 -5.97 -2.47
N PHE A 142 9.80 -4.88 -3.03
CA PHE A 142 8.54 -4.30 -2.58
C PHE A 142 7.35 -5.24 -2.85
N VAL A 143 7.29 -5.82 -4.04
CA VAL A 143 6.25 -6.80 -4.40
C VAL A 143 6.29 -8.00 -3.45
N LEU A 144 7.49 -8.41 -3.02
CA LEU A 144 7.65 -9.49 -2.04
C LEU A 144 7.17 -9.06 -0.64
N ARG A 145 7.54 -7.86 -0.17
CA ARG A 145 7.06 -7.31 1.13
C ARG A 145 5.55 -7.15 1.17
N GLN A 146 4.93 -6.65 0.11
CA GLN A 146 3.48 -6.50 0.04
C GLN A 146 2.77 -7.87 0.12
N ARG A 147 3.26 -8.86 -0.61
CA ARG A 147 2.74 -10.24 -0.56
C ARG A 147 2.95 -10.88 0.80
N ALA A 148 4.05 -10.59 1.47
CA ALA A 148 4.32 -11.03 2.84
C ALA A 148 3.29 -10.43 3.81
N ALA A 149 3.04 -9.11 3.73
CA ALA A 149 2.04 -8.44 4.55
C ALA A 149 0.63 -9.01 4.31
N GLU A 150 0.25 -9.24 3.04
CA GLU A 150 -1.03 -9.90 2.69
C GLU A 150 -1.13 -11.30 3.28
N LEU A 151 -0.06 -12.10 3.24
CA LEU A 151 -0.04 -13.46 3.79
C LEU A 151 -0.19 -13.45 5.32
N ILE A 152 0.49 -12.53 6.02
CA ILE A 152 0.38 -12.35 7.47
C ILE A 152 -1.06 -11.96 7.84
N GLY A 153 -1.64 -10.99 7.13
CA GLY A 153 -3.04 -10.59 7.32
C GLY A 153 -4.02 -11.74 7.08
N ALA A 154 -3.84 -12.51 6.00
CA ALA A 154 -4.65 -13.70 5.70
C ALA A 154 -4.60 -14.73 6.83
N THR A 155 -3.40 -14.96 7.37
CA THR A 155 -3.15 -15.93 8.43
C THR A 155 -3.84 -15.49 9.72
N ASN A 156 -3.69 -14.21 10.10
CA ASN A 156 -4.34 -13.70 11.29
C ASN A 156 -5.85 -13.86 11.22
N ALA A 157 -6.47 -13.44 10.10
CA ALA A 157 -7.90 -13.54 9.89
C ALA A 157 -8.40 -15.00 9.90
N ALA A 158 -7.63 -15.94 9.35
CA ALA A 158 -7.98 -17.35 9.39
C ALA A 158 -7.96 -17.91 10.83
N LEU A 159 -6.95 -17.57 11.62
CA LEU A 159 -6.85 -18.00 13.02
C LEU A 159 -7.90 -17.34 13.91
N ASP A 160 -8.19 -16.05 13.71
CA ASP A 160 -9.26 -15.34 14.42
C ASP A 160 -10.62 -16.02 14.17
N ARG A 161 -10.88 -16.43 12.93
CA ARG A 161 -12.10 -17.17 12.58
C ARG A 161 -12.19 -18.50 13.32
N MET A 162 -11.12 -19.28 13.33
CA MET A 162 -11.08 -20.55 14.07
C MET A 162 -11.35 -20.34 15.57
N VAL A 163 -10.80 -19.29 16.17
CA VAL A 163 -11.07 -18.93 17.57
C VAL A 163 -12.54 -18.53 17.77
N ALA A 164 -13.12 -17.79 16.83
CA ALA A 164 -14.52 -17.43 16.86
C ALA A 164 -15.44 -18.66 16.76
N ASP A 165 -15.10 -19.63 15.91
CA ASP A 165 -15.85 -20.88 15.73
C ASP A 165 -15.83 -21.75 17.01
N LEU A 166 -14.80 -21.62 17.85
CA LEU A 166 -14.71 -22.32 19.15
C LEU A 166 -15.47 -21.61 20.28
N SER A 167 -15.79 -20.32 20.13
CA SER A 167 -16.41 -19.53 21.21
C SER A 167 -17.80 -20.04 21.65
N PRO A 168 -18.69 -20.50 20.74
CA PRO A 168 -20.00 -21.08 21.10
C PRO A 168 -19.92 -22.36 21.92
N LEU A 169 -18.78 -23.06 21.92
CA LEU A 169 -18.59 -24.31 22.66
C LEU A 169 -18.59 -24.09 24.19
N GLY A 170 -18.40 -22.86 24.66
CA GLY A 170 -18.45 -22.51 26.09
C GLY A 170 -17.22 -22.91 26.92
N ASP A 171 -16.18 -23.49 26.30
CA ASP A 171 -14.92 -23.82 26.96
C ASP A 171 -13.88 -22.69 26.83
N ALA A 172 -13.82 -21.84 27.86
CA ALA A 172 -12.88 -20.71 27.91
C ALA A 172 -11.41 -21.14 27.89
N GLU A 173 -11.06 -22.32 28.43
CA GLU A 173 -9.69 -22.81 28.45
C GLU A 173 -9.23 -23.24 27.06
N LEU A 174 -10.12 -23.90 26.32
CA LEU A 174 -9.87 -24.29 24.94
C LEU A 174 -9.60 -23.07 24.05
N VAL A 175 -10.47 -22.05 24.13
CA VAL A 175 -10.32 -20.79 23.39
C VAL A 175 -9.00 -20.11 23.75
N ARG A 176 -8.66 -20.02 25.04
CA ARG A 176 -7.42 -19.41 25.52
C ARG A 176 -6.17 -20.12 24.98
N ARG A 177 -6.17 -21.46 24.94
CA ARG A 177 -5.06 -22.24 24.36
C ARG A 177 -4.90 -21.98 22.87
N THR A 178 -6.00 -21.96 22.12
CA THR A 178 -5.95 -21.68 20.67
C THR A 178 -5.46 -20.26 20.39
N GLN A 179 -5.89 -19.27 21.18
CA GLN A 179 -5.38 -17.89 21.11
C GLN A 179 -3.88 -17.80 21.45
N ALA A 180 -3.39 -18.59 22.40
CA ALA A 180 -1.97 -18.65 22.74
C ALA A 180 -1.14 -19.16 21.54
N VAL A 181 -1.61 -20.20 20.85
CA VAL A 181 -0.97 -20.72 19.64
C VAL A 181 -1.01 -19.69 18.51
N GLN A 182 -2.16 -19.05 18.28
CA GLN A 182 -2.29 -17.96 17.32
C GLN A 182 -1.26 -16.86 17.60
N THR A 183 -1.16 -16.41 18.84
CA THR A 183 -0.22 -15.37 19.26
C THR A 183 1.23 -15.79 19.00
N ALA A 184 1.58 -17.05 19.30
CA ALA A 184 2.91 -17.59 19.04
C ALA A 184 3.24 -17.64 17.53
N VAL A 185 2.31 -18.13 16.71
CA VAL A 185 2.44 -18.17 15.25
C VAL A 185 2.60 -16.76 14.67
N MET A 186 1.77 -15.81 15.09
CA MET A 186 1.84 -14.43 14.60
C MET A 186 3.14 -13.73 15.02
N ARG A 187 3.64 -14.01 16.23
CA ARG A 187 4.95 -13.51 16.68
C ARG A 187 6.09 -14.06 15.82
N LEU A 188 6.04 -15.34 15.49
CA LEU A 188 7.02 -15.98 14.61
C LEU A 188 6.97 -15.40 13.19
N LEU A 189 5.77 -15.22 12.62
CA LEU A 189 5.63 -14.62 11.28
C LEU A 189 6.12 -13.16 11.24
N ARG A 190 5.88 -12.37 12.30
CA ARG A 190 6.43 -11.01 12.40
C ARG A 190 7.95 -11.01 12.48
N ALA A 191 8.55 -11.92 13.24
CA ALA A 191 10.01 -12.04 13.31
C ALA A 191 10.65 -12.35 11.95
N LEU A 192 9.98 -13.17 11.13
CA LEU A 192 10.43 -13.52 9.78
C LEU A 192 10.06 -12.46 8.73
N SER A 193 9.23 -11.47 9.07
CA SER A 193 8.76 -10.46 8.09
C SER A 193 9.84 -9.49 7.60
N SER A 194 10.95 -9.42 8.33
CA SER A 194 12.14 -8.66 7.94
C SER A 194 12.82 -9.25 6.70
N ASP A 195 12.67 -10.56 6.45
CA ASP A 195 13.20 -11.24 5.27
C ASP A 195 12.06 -11.83 4.40
N PRO A 196 11.77 -11.20 3.23
CA PRO A 196 10.72 -11.68 2.33
C PRO A 196 10.96 -13.09 1.77
N SER A 197 12.22 -13.54 1.71
CA SER A 197 12.59 -14.85 1.17
C SER A 197 12.26 -15.98 2.16
N GLU A 198 12.54 -15.79 3.45
CA GLU A 198 12.19 -16.72 4.53
C GLU A 198 10.67 -16.95 4.58
N LEU A 199 9.88 -15.87 4.53
CA LEU A 199 8.41 -15.95 4.52
C LEU A 199 7.89 -16.70 3.29
N ARG A 200 8.50 -16.48 2.12
CA ARG A 200 8.12 -17.22 0.90
C ARG A 200 8.36 -18.72 1.07
N ALA A 201 9.47 -19.11 1.69
CA ALA A 201 9.77 -20.51 1.98
C ALA A 201 8.81 -21.12 3.01
N LEU A 202 8.30 -20.33 3.97
CA LEU A 202 7.37 -20.77 5.01
C LEU A 202 5.92 -20.87 4.55
N ARG A 203 5.55 -20.24 3.42
CA ARG A 203 4.18 -20.23 2.89
C ARG A 203 3.54 -21.63 2.78
N LYS A 204 4.26 -22.62 2.25
CA LYS A 204 3.74 -23.99 2.10
C LYS A 204 3.49 -24.66 3.46
N PRO A 205 4.46 -24.71 4.39
CA PRO A 205 4.23 -25.17 5.75
C PRO A 205 3.09 -24.45 6.47
N LEU A 206 3.01 -23.12 6.36
CA LEU A 206 1.98 -22.30 6.98
C LEU A 206 0.57 -22.66 6.46
N MET A 207 0.42 -22.79 5.14
CA MET A 207 -0.86 -23.18 4.55
C MET A 207 -1.29 -24.57 5.01
N LYS A 208 -0.36 -25.53 5.07
CA LYS A 208 -0.64 -26.88 5.58
C LYS A 208 -1.05 -26.86 7.05
N PHE A 209 -0.36 -26.06 7.88
CA PHE A 209 -0.72 -25.86 9.29
C PHE A 209 -2.15 -25.31 9.42
N LEU A 210 -2.49 -24.24 8.70
CA LEU A 210 -3.84 -23.64 8.75
C LEU A 210 -4.92 -24.62 8.29
N GLN A 211 -4.67 -25.38 7.22
CA GLN A 211 -5.61 -26.40 6.73
C GLN A 211 -5.83 -27.51 7.76
N MET A 212 -4.77 -28.02 8.38
CA MET A 212 -4.86 -29.07 9.40
C MET A 212 -5.56 -28.57 10.66
N LEU A 213 -5.27 -27.34 11.08
CA LEU A 213 -5.93 -26.75 12.24
C LEU A 213 -7.42 -26.52 11.99
N ASN A 214 -7.80 -26.00 10.82
CA ASN A 214 -9.21 -25.82 10.45
C ASN A 214 -9.95 -27.16 10.52
N PHE A 215 -9.37 -28.21 9.94
CA PHE A 215 -9.97 -29.55 9.96
C PHE A 215 -10.20 -30.08 11.38
N GLU A 216 -9.26 -29.87 12.29
CA GLU A 216 -9.43 -30.29 13.69
C GLU A 216 -10.42 -29.41 14.46
N VAL A 217 -10.57 -28.13 14.11
CA VAL A 217 -11.62 -27.23 14.64
C VAL A 217 -12.99 -27.71 14.19
N ASP A 218 -13.19 -27.92 12.88
CA ASP A 218 -14.45 -28.41 12.32
C ASP A 218 -14.86 -29.72 13.00
N ARG A 219 -13.91 -30.67 13.09
CA ARG A 219 -14.13 -31.97 13.74
C ARG A 219 -14.49 -31.86 15.22
N LEU A 220 -13.94 -30.87 15.94
CA LEU A 220 -14.27 -30.64 17.34
C LEU A 220 -15.70 -30.10 17.47
N VAL A 221 -16.04 -29.10 16.67
CA VAL A 221 -17.38 -28.49 16.66
C VAL A 221 -18.45 -29.55 16.36
N ASP A 222 -18.23 -30.39 15.34
CA ASP A 222 -19.16 -31.46 14.95
C ASP A 222 -19.39 -32.52 16.04
N SER A 223 -18.42 -32.72 16.95
CA SER A 223 -18.50 -33.75 17.99
C SER A 223 -18.85 -33.21 19.38
N TRP A 224 -19.15 -31.90 19.50
CA TRP A 224 -19.31 -31.23 20.78
C TRP A 224 -20.65 -31.54 21.49
N GLU A 225 -21.69 -31.91 20.75
CA GLU A 225 -23.01 -32.24 21.30
C GLU A 225 -23.18 -33.74 21.64
N GLY A 226 -22.19 -34.58 21.33
CA GLY A 226 -22.25 -36.02 21.54
C GLY A 226 -21.57 -36.51 22.84
N GLU A 227 -21.76 -37.79 23.16
CA GLU A 227 -21.10 -38.46 24.30
C GLU A 227 -19.56 -38.42 24.22
N GLU A 228 -19.02 -38.23 23.01
CA GLU A 228 -17.58 -38.16 22.73
C GLU A 228 -16.95 -36.78 23.01
N ALA A 229 -17.72 -35.76 23.40
CA ALA A 229 -17.21 -34.40 23.56
C ALA A 229 -15.96 -34.28 24.47
N PRO A 230 -15.84 -34.97 25.62
CA PRO A 230 -14.63 -34.94 26.43
C PRO A 230 -13.39 -35.52 25.72
N GLN A 231 -13.60 -36.57 24.93
CA GLN A 231 -12.54 -37.24 24.17
C GLN A 231 -12.12 -36.39 22.96
N ALA A 232 -13.09 -35.78 22.27
CA ALA A 232 -12.85 -34.85 21.17
C ALA A 232 -12.03 -33.63 21.62
N ARG A 233 -12.38 -33.04 22.77
CA ARG A 233 -11.63 -31.97 23.41
C ARG A 233 -10.17 -32.35 23.65
N THR A 234 -9.95 -33.52 24.25
CA THR A 234 -8.61 -34.00 24.58
C THR A 234 -7.76 -34.24 23.33
N ARG A 235 -8.38 -34.84 22.30
CA ARG A 235 -7.76 -35.04 20.99
C ARG A 235 -7.38 -33.71 20.33
N TYR A 236 -8.28 -32.73 20.33
CA TYR A 236 -8.03 -31.41 19.76
C TYR A 236 -6.84 -30.73 20.42
N VAL A 237 -6.80 -30.70 21.75
CA VAL A 237 -5.70 -30.06 22.50
C VAL A 237 -4.36 -30.71 22.16
N ALA A 238 -4.31 -32.05 22.12
CA ALA A 238 -3.10 -32.77 21.75
C ALA A 238 -2.66 -32.48 20.30
N LYS A 239 -3.62 -32.36 19.37
CA LYS A 239 -3.36 -32.03 17.96
C LYS A 239 -2.90 -30.59 17.79
N LEU A 240 -3.52 -29.64 18.47
CA LEU A 240 -3.15 -28.23 18.49
C LEU A 240 -1.68 -28.07 18.91
N ASP A 241 -1.30 -28.69 20.03
CA ASP A 241 0.08 -28.64 20.53
C ASP A 241 1.08 -29.29 19.56
N ALA A 242 0.72 -30.43 18.97
CA ALA A 242 1.56 -31.12 17.99
C ALA A 242 1.76 -30.30 16.70
N LEU A 243 0.69 -29.70 16.17
CA LEU A 243 0.73 -28.85 14.99
C LEU A 243 1.56 -27.59 15.23
N ALA A 244 1.37 -26.93 16.38
CA ALA A 244 2.14 -25.76 16.76
C ALA A 244 3.65 -26.08 16.85
N ARG A 245 4.03 -27.14 17.57
CA ARG A 245 5.43 -27.57 17.68
C ARG A 245 6.04 -27.95 16.32
N ALA A 246 5.28 -28.64 15.48
CA ALA A 246 5.75 -29.01 14.14
C ALA A 246 6.00 -27.78 13.26
N PHE A 247 5.11 -26.79 13.31
CA PHE A 247 5.27 -25.53 12.59
C PHE A 247 6.47 -24.73 13.10
N GLU A 248 6.60 -24.57 14.42
CA GLU A 248 7.76 -23.90 15.03
C GLU A 248 9.09 -24.57 14.65
N LYS A 249 9.17 -25.90 14.71
CA LYS A 249 10.38 -26.63 14.30
C LYS A 249 10.72 -26.38 12.83
N ARG A 250 9.71 -26.33 11.95
CA ARG A 250 9.90 -26.06 10.52
C ARG A 250 10.39 -24.64 10.28
N ALA A 251 9.87 -23.67 11.02
CA ALA A 251 10.28 -22.28 10.95
C ALA A 251 11.71 -22.08 11.48
N ARG A 252 12.07 -22.70 12.61
CA ARG A 252 13.43 -22.61 13.18
C ARG A 252 14.48 -23.28 12.30
N LYS A 253 14.23 -24.50 11.79
CA LYS A 253 15.18 -25.20 10.91
C LYS A 253 15.55 -24.37 9.68
N ARG A 254 14.63 -23.54 9.17
CA ARG A 254 14.89 -22.67 8.02
C ARG A 254 15.86 -21.53 8.34
N ARG A 255 15.69 -20.91 9.51
CA ARG A 255 16.60 -19.87 10.02
C ARG A 255 18.03 -20.41 10.21
N ASP A 256 18.16 -21.65 10.68
CA ASP A 256 19.47 -22.26 10.92
C ASP A 256 20.16 -22.70 9.60
N SER A 257 19.39 -23.16 8.60
CA SER A 257 19.97 -23.52 7.29
C SER A 257 20.58 -22.33 6.56
N GLU A 258 20.00 -21.13 6.62
CA GLU A 258 20.61 -19.95 5.98
C GLU A 258 21.87 -19.43 6.70
N THR A 259 22.06 -19.78 7.98
CA THR A 259 23.30 -19.44 8.70
C THR A 259 24.46 -20.39 8.36
N ARG A 260 24.18 -21.57 7.78
CA ARG A 260 25.20 -22.60 7.48
C ARG A 260 25.30 -23.04 6.00
N ASP A 261 24.32 -22.75 5.16
CA ASP A 261 24.24 -23.34 3.82
C ASP A 261 24.59 -22.36 2.69
N ALA A 262 25.89 -22.07 2.57
CA ALA A 262 26.50 -22.01 1.24
C ALA A 262 27.51 -23.16 1.02
N PHE A 263 28.06 -23.77 2.07
CA PHE A 263 29.18 -24.73 1.93
C PHE A 263 28.88 -26.15 2.46
N GLU A 264 27.97 -26.33 3.42
CA GLU A 264 27.67 -27.66 3.96
C GLU A 264 26.80 -28.50 2.99
N LEU A 265 25.82 -27.88 2.32
CA LEU A 265 24.95 -28.57 1.34
C LEU A 265 25.70 -29.14 0.12
N GLU A 266 26.76 -28.46 -0.36
CA GLU A 266 27.57 -28.95 -1.48
C GLU A 266 28.49 -30.10 -1.05
N THR A 267 28.97 -30.07 0.20
CA THR A 267 29.84 -31.11 0.75
C THR A 267 29.07 -32.43 1.00
N ASP A 268 27.84 -32.35 1.51
CA ASP A 268 26.99 -33.54 1.71
C ASP A 268 26.58 -34.19 0.38
N LEU A 269 26.36 -33.41 -0.69
CA LEU A 269 26.05 -33.95 -2.03
C LEU A 269 27.26 -34.57 -2.71
N LEU A 270 28.49 -34.17 -2.37
CA LEU A 270 29.71 -34.80 -2.87
C LEU A 270 29.98 -36.14 -2.16
N LEU A 271 29.71 -36.24 -0.85
CA LEU A 271 29.82 -37.48 -0.09
C LEU A 271 28.80 -38.54 -0.55
N ASP A 272 27.58 -38.14 -0.90
CA ASP A 272 26.55 -39.04 -1.44
C ASP A 272 26.92 -39.58 -2.84
N ARG A 273 27.67 -38.80 -3.63
CA ARG A 273 28.16 -39.23 -4.96
C ARG A 273 29.34 -40.19 -4.87
N MET A 274 30.30 -39.94 -3.98
CA MET A 274 31.47 -40.81 -3.79
C MET A 274 31.10 -42.17 -3.18
N THR A 275 30.08 -42.20 -2.31
CA THR A 275 29.59 -43.45 -1.71
C THR A 275 28.80 -44.30 -2.70
N HIS A 276 28.13 -43.68 -3.68
CA HIS A 276 27.44 -44.40 -4.75
C HIS A 276 28.36 -44.88 -5.90
N GLU A 277 29.46 -44.18 -6.20
CA GLU A 277 30.43 -44.64 -7.21
C GLU A 277 31.42 -45.69 -6.68
N SER A 278 31.68 -45.75 -5.37
CA SER A 278 32.54 -46.80 -4.77
C SER A 278 31.81 -48.13 -4.53
N ALA A 279 30.50 -48.18 -4.81
CA ALA A 279 29.64 -49.35 -4.61
C ALA A 279 29.15 -49.99 -5.92
N ALA A 280 29.72 -49.59 -7.06
CA ALA A 280 29.53 -50.18 -8.39
C ALA A 280 30.85 -50.79 -8.89
#